data_AF-A0A081QLC5-F1
#
_entry.id   AF-A0A081QLC5-F1
#
_cell.length_a   1.000
_cell.length_b   1.000
_cell.length_c   1.000
_cell.angle_alpha   90.00
_cell.angle_beta   90.00
_cell.angle_gamma   90.00
#
_symmetry.space_group_name_H-M   'P 1'
#
loop_
_entity.id
_entity.type
_entity.pdbx_description
1 polymer ?
#
loop_
_entity_poly.entity_id
_entity_poly.type
_entity_poly.pdbx_seq_one_letter_code
_entity_poly.pdbx_strand_id
1 'polypeptide(L)'
;MNYFEGNEFFLLLFVVLLIGFVVNFFEKRKDYYILVLSLLFAGVIYGKSRAMIVYLLAFVIYQYFLVFLAQSIEAKRLKPLVFLSILPLVINKVFALTSLHLLAFIGISYMSFKTIQIMLEISDGLIKEKISIKDYLQFLLFSLQLVLVRLIGVGDF
;
A
#
# COMPACT_ATOMS: atom_id res chain seq x y z
N MET A 1 10.06 -10.43 -13.43
CA MET A 1 8.77 -10.70 -14.10
C MET A 1 7.96 -9.43 -14.29
N ASN A 2 7.03 -9.39 -15.23
CA ASN A 2 6.02 -8.34 -15.32
C ASN A 2 4.77 -8.76 -14.53
N TYR A 3 3.96 -7.79 -14.10
CA TYR A 3 2.77 -8.05 -13.29
C TYR A 3 1.69 -8.73 -14.15
N PHE A 4 1.17 -9.88 -13.71
CA PHE A 4 0.22 -10.71 -14.47
C PHE A 4 0.70 -11.18 -15.85
N GLU A 5 2.01 -11.27 -16.07
CA GLU A 5 2.55 -11.63 -17.37
C GLU A 5 3.71 -12.62 -17.25
N GLY A 6 3.64 -13.69 -18.05
CA GLY A 6 4.64 -14.75 -18.15
C GLY A 6 4.43 -15.92 -17.18
N ASN A 7 4.82 -17.12 -17.61
CA ASN A 7 4.68 -18.36 -16.83
C ASN A 7 5.36 -18.29 -15.47
N GLU A 8 6.52 -17.63 -15.39
CA GLU A 8 7.27 -17.38 -14.17
C GLU A 8 6.41 -16.70 -13.10
N PHE A 9 5.60 -15.69 -13.47
CA PHE A 9 4.72 -14.98 -12.53
C PHE A 9 3.63 -15.91 -11.99
N PHE A 10 3.00 -16.71 -12.86
CA PHE A 10 1.94 -17.63 -12.46
C PHE A 10 2.46 -18.80 -11.62
N LEU A 11 3.66 -19.31 -11.90
CA LEU A 11 4.30 -20.34 -11.07
C LEU A 11 4.63 -19.80 -9.67
N LEU A 12 5.22 -18.60 -9.59
CA LEU A 12 5.49 -17.95 -8.30
C LEU A 12 4.18 -17.69 -7.54
N LEU A 13 3.16 -17.17 -8.21
CA LEU A 13 1.84 -16.97 -7.64
C LEU A 13 1.25 -18.29 -7.12
N PHE A 14 1.32 -19.37 -7.91
CA PHE A 14 0.80 -20.67 -7.52
C PHE A 14 1.47 -21.23 -6.26
N VAL A 15 2.81 -21.18 -6.19
CA VAL A 15 3.57 -21.61 -4.99
C VAL A 15 3.16 -20.78 -3.78
N VAL A 16 3.06 -19.46 -3.96
CA VAL A 16 2.63 -18.55 -2.90
C VAL A 16 1.22 -18.84 -2.42
N LEU A 17 0.28 -19.13 -3.32
CA LEU A 17 -1.09 -19.48 -2.97
C LEU A 17 -1.16 -20.82 -2.23
N LEU A 18 -0.35 -21.82 -2.60
CA LEU A 18 -0.26 -23.08 -1.88
C LEU A 18 0.24 -22.89 -0.45
N ILE A 19 1.29 -22.09 -0.25
CA ILE A 19 1.79 -21.78 1.10
C ILE A 19 0.71 -21.03 1.88
N GLY A 20 0.02 -20.09 1.25
CA GLY A 20 -1.10 -19.35 1.87
C GLY A 20 -2.22 -20.29 2.33
N PHE A 21 -2.60 -21.25 1.50
CA PHE A 21 -3.58 -22.27 1.85
C PHE A 21 -3.16 -23.11 3.05
N VAL A 22 -1.90 -23.56 3.10
CA VAL A 22 -1.37 -24.31 4.25
C VAL A 22 -1.39 -23.46 5.52
N VAL A 23 -0.94 -22.20 5.45
CA VAL A 23 -0.97 -21.28 6.60
C VAL A 23 -2.39 -21.02 7.08
N ASN A 24 -3.35 -20.87 6.15
CA ASN A 24 -4.77 -20.75 6.48
C ASN A 24 -5.27 -21.97 7.27
N PHE A 25 -4.94 -23.17 6.78
CA PHE A 25 -5.36 -24.43 7.39
C PHE A 25 -4.85 -24.59 8.84
N PHE A 26 -3.67 -24.07 9.16
CA PHE A 26 -3.11 -24.14 10.51
C PHE A 26 -3.53 -22.99 11.45
N GLU A 27 -4.39 -22.06 11.00
CA GLU A 27 -4.89 -20.91 11.79
C GLU A 27 -3.83 -20.08 12.52
N LYS A 28 -2.56 -20.16 12.11
CA LYS A 28 -1.46 -19.39 12.71
C LYS A 28 -1.55 -17.93 12.28
N ARG A 29 -1.01 -17.01 13.08
CA ARG A 29 -1.07 -15.53 12.91
C ARG A 29 -0.91 -15.09 11.45
N LYS A 30 -2.04 -14.91 10.76
CA LYS A 30 -2.14 -14.72 9.31
C LYS A 30 -1.58 -13.35 8.88
N ASP A 31 -1.66 -12.35 9.77
CA ASP A 31 -1.28 -10.96 9.50
C ASP A 31 0.19 -10.80 9.10
N TYR A 32 1.10 -11.50 9.79
CA TYR A 32 2.54 -11.41 9.50
C TYR A 32 2.88 -12.10 8.19
N TYR A 33 2.23 -13.23 7.90
CA TYR A 33 2.40 -13.94 6.65
C TYR A 33 1.98 -13.07 5.46
N ILE A 34 0.81 -12.44 5.55
CA ILE A 34 0.28 -11.57 4.50
C ILE A 34 1.20 -10.36 4.28
N LEU A 35 1.69 -9.74 5.36
CA LEU A 35 2.60 -8.59 5.24
C LEU A 35 3.94 -8.97 4.60
N VAL A 36 4.57 -10.07 5.03
CA VAL A 36 5.85 -10.54 4.47
C VAL A 36 5.69 -10.85 2.98
N LEU A 37 4.59 -11.50 2.62
CA LEU A 37 4.31 -11.87 1.23
C LEU A 37 4.06 -10.64 0.34
N SER A 38 3.39 -9.63 0.88
CA SER A 38 3.19 -8.34 0.20
C SER A 38 4.50 -7.62 -0.07
N LEU A 39 5.40 -7.62 0.92
CA LEU A 39 6.74 -7.08 0.78
C LEU A 39 7.55 -7.84 -0.28
N LEU A 40 7.41 -9.18 -0.33
CA LEU A 40 8.02 -10.00 -1.36
C LEU A 40 7.52 -9.62 -2.76
N PHE A 41 6.20 -9.56 -2.97
CA PHE A 41 5.64 -9.16 -4.27
C PHE A 41 6.02 -7.73 -4.64
N ALA A 42 5.99 -6.79 -3.70
CA ALA A 42 6.49 -5.44 -3.93
C ALA A 42 7.97 -5.48 -4.37
N GLY A 43 8.81 -6.26 -3.69
CA GLY A 43 10.20 -6.46 -4.08
C GLY A 43 10.36 -7.03 -5.49
N VAL A 44 9.56 -8.02 -5.87
CA VAL A 44 9.61 -8.64 -7.21
C VAL A 44 9.12 -7.67 -8.31
N ILE A 45 8.07 -6.90 -8.04
CA ILE A 45 7.45 -5.99 -9.01
C ILE A 45 8.31 -4.75 -9.22
N TYR A 46 8.69 -4.08 -8.12
CA TYR A 46 9.43 -2.82 -8.19
C TYR A 46 10.95 -3.03 -8.28
N GLY A 47 11.46 -4.21 -7.93
CA GLY A 47 12.89 -4.55 -7.88
C GLY A 47 13.66 -4.44 -9.19
N LYS A 48 12.97 -4.37 -10.32
CA LYS A 48 13.60 -4.19 -11.64
C LYS A 48 14.27 -2.82 -11.80
N SER A 49 13.81 -1.79 -11.09
CA SER A 49 14.36 -0.45 -11.17
C SER A 49 14.60 0.12 -9.78
N ARG A 50 15.85 0.50 -9.50
CA ARG A 50 16.23 1.16 -8.25
C ARG A 50 15.41 2.44 -8.04
N ALA A 51 15.11 3.18 -9.11
CA ALA A 51 14.29 4.39 -9.04
C ALA A 51 12.85 4.09 -8.58
N MET A 52 12.24 3.01 -9.05
CA MET A 52 10.86 2.64 -8.65
C MET A 52 10.78 2.28 -7.15
N ILE A 53 11.76 1.55 -6.62
CA ILE A 53 11.83 1.25 -5.18
C ILE A 53 11.99 2.54 -4.37
N VAL A 54 12.89 3.43 -4.79
CA VAL A 54 13.12 4.71 -4.10
C VAL A 54 11.85 5.56 -4.11
N TYR A 55 11.14 5.66 -5.24
CA TYR A 55 9.88 6.39 -5.32
C TYR A 55 8.78 5.78 -4.46
N LEU A 56 8.66 4.44 -4.43
CA LEU A 56 7.70 3.76 -3.57
C LEU A 56 8.00 4.03 -2.09
N LEU A 57 9.25 3.86 -1.66
CA LEU A 57 9.64 4.09 -0.26
C LEU A 57 9.45 5.55 0.15
N ALA A 58 9.88 6.49 -0.68
CA ALA A 58 9.69 7.91 -0.43
C ALA A 58 8.20 8.27 -0.34
N PHE A 59 7.37 7.73 -1.22
CA PHE A 59 5.92 7.91 -1.19
C PHE A 59 5.29 7.36 0.08
N VAL A 60 5.64 6.11 0.46
CA VAL A 60 5.09 5.46 1.66
C VAL A 60 5.48 6.21 2.93
N ILE A 61 6.75 6.62 3.05
CA ILE A 61 7.25 7.40 4.20
C ILE A 61 6.54 8.75 4.27
N TYR A 62 6.43 9.46 3.15
CA TYR A 62 5.76 10.76 3.08
C TYR A 62 4.29 10.66 3.50
N GLN A 63 3.55 9.72 2.92
CA GLN A 63 2.13 9.52 3.20
C GLN A 63 1.89 9.09 4.65
N TYR A 64 2.69 8.16 5.17
CA TYR A 64 2.58 7.74 6.57
C TYR A 64 2.90 8.89 7.54
N PHE A 65 3.90 9.72 7.22
CA PHE A 65 4.21 10.90 8.03
C PHE A 65 3.03 11.88 8.11
N LEU A 66 2.29 12.08 7.01
CA LEU A 66 1.08 12.89 7.01
C LEU A 66 -0.03 12.30 7.88
N VAL A 67 -0.25 10.98 7.79
CA VAL A 67 -1.22 10.27 8.65
C VAL A 67 -0.83 10.42 10.12
N PHE A 68 0.44 10.19 10.47
CA PHE A 68 0.94 10.35 11.82
C PHE A 68 0.73 11.76 12.37
N LEU A 69 0.98 12.78 11.53
CA LEU A 69 0.78 14.17 11.88
C LEU A 69 -0.72 14.50 12.04
N ALA A 70 -1.57 13.96 11.17
CA ALA A 70 -3.03 14.12 11.25
C ALA A 70 -3.61 13.54 12.55
N GLN A 71 -3.04 12.46 13.08
CA GLN A 71 -3.47 11.89 14.36
C GLN A 71 -3.02 12.70 15.59
N SER A 72 -2.04 13.59 15.42
CA SER A 72 -1.42 14.34 16.52
C SER A 72 -1.90 15.80 16.61
N ILE A 73 -2.73 16.25 15.66
CA ILE A 73 -3.14 17.65 15.53
C ILE A 73 -4.66 17.78 15.66
N GLU A 74 -5.13 18.93 16.16
CA GLU A 74 -6.55 19.29 16.22
C GLU A 74 -7.24 19.32 14.84
N ALA A 75 -8.53 18.97 14.82
CA ALA A 75 -9.37 18.86 13.62
C ALA A 75 -9.32 20.09 12.68
N LYS A 76 -9.20 21.30 13.22
CA LYS A 76 -9.14 22.55 12.42
C LYS A 76 -7.94 22.62 11.48
N ARG A 77 -6.84 21.93 11.78
CA ARG A 77 -5.61 21.94 10.96
C ARG A 77 -5.49 20.70 10.06
N LEU A 78 -6.49 19.81 10.02
CA LEU A 78 -6.44 18.60 9.20
C LEU A 78 -6.72 18.86 7.71
N LYS A 79 -7.54 19.86 7.38
CA LYS A 79 -7.84 20.24 5.99
C LYS A 79 -6.59 20.41 5.12
N PRO A 80 -5.57 21.23 5.49
CA PRO A 80 -4.36 21.37 4.68
C PRO A 80 -3.55 20.07 4.59
N LEU A 81 -3.57 19.21 5.62
CA LEU A 81 -2.89 17.91 5.60
C LEU A 81 -3.54 16.95 4.58
N VAL A 82 -4.88 16.95 4.50
CA VAL A 82 -5.60 16.20 3.45
C VAL A 82 -5.17 16.67 2.07
N PHE A 83 -5.10 17.99 1.82
CA PHE A 83 -4.59 18.52 0.55
C PHE A 83 -3.14 18.10 0.26
N LEU A 84 -2.28 18.06 1.28
CA LEU A 84 -0.90 17.60 1.14
C LEU A 84 -0.82 16.11 0.72
N SER A 85 -1.72 15.26 1.20
CA SER A 85 -1.77 13.84 0.81
C SER A 85 -2.11 13.63 -0.68
N ILE A 86 -2.77 14.61 -1.31
CA ILE A 86 -3.14 14.61 -2.73
C ILE A 86 -1.96 15.04 -3.61
N LEU A 87 -1.00 15.82 -3.08
CA LEU A 87 0.12 16.38 -3.87
C LEU A 87 0.94 15.34 -4.64
N PRO A 88 1.39 14.21 -4.04
CA PRO A 88 2.18 13.22 -4.79
C PRO A 88 1.45 12.67 -6.01
N LEU A 89 0.12 12.52 -5.91
CA LEU A 89 -0.71 12.05 -7.01
C LEU A 89 -0.80 13.08 -8.12
N VAL A 90 -1.03 14.36 -7.77
CA VAL A 90 -1.09 15.46 -8.73
C VAL A 90 0.25 15.63 -9.42
N ILE A 91 1.36 15.63 -8.67
CA ILE A 91 2.71 15.68 -9.23
C ILE A 91 2.90 14.55 -10.22
N ASN A 92 2.63 13.29 -9.84
CA ASN A 92 2.76 12.18 -10.77
C ASN A 92 1.89 12.32 -12.04
N LYS A 93 0.66 12.85 -11.92
CA LYS A 93 -0.22 13.06 -13.09
C LYS A 93 0.25 14.19 -14.00
N VAL A 94 0.73 15.30 -13.44
CA VAL A 94 1.30 16.42 -14.21
C VAL A 94 2.59 15.99 -14.90
N PHE A 95 3.47 15.30 -14.17
CA PHE A 95 4.73 14.82 -14.71
C PHE A 95 4.55 13.72 -15.75
N ALA A 96 3.49 12.90 -15.65
CA ALA A 96 3.12 11.95 -16.71
C ALA A 96 2.73 12.63 -18.04
N LEU A 97 2.35 13.91 -18.04
CA LEU A 97 2.12 14.69 -19.27
C LEU A 97 3.43 15.28 -19.84
N THR A 98 4.49 15.25 -19.05
CA THR A 98 5.84 15.65 -19.46
C THR A 98 6.69 14.40 -19.72
N SER A 99 7.83 14.53 -20.39
CA SER A 99 8.78 13.41 -20.57
C SER A 99 9.53 13.02 -19.29
N LEU A 100 9.18 13.60 -18.14
CA LEU A 100 9.82 13.37 -16.85
C LEU A 100 9.02 12.36 -16.03
N HIS A 101 9.58 11.17 -15.78
CA HIS A 101 8.95 10.09 -15.01
C HIS A 101 9.17 10.20 -13.49
N LEU A 102 9.00 11.40 -12.92
CA LEU A 102 9.14 11.63 -11.48
C LEU A 102 7.95 11.04 -10.71
N LEU A 103 8.22 10.30 -9.63
CA LEU A 103 7.22 9.57 -8.81
C LEU A 103 6.40 8.52 -9.59
N ALA A 104 6.86 8.14 -10.79
CA ALA A 104 6.18 7.13 -11.60
C ALA A 104 6.47 5.72 -11.08
N PHE A 105 5.56 5.18 -10.27
CA PHE A 105 5.53 3.76 -9.94
C PHE A 105 4.11 3.19 -10.09
N ILE A 106 4.05 1.89 -10.40
CA ILE A 106 2.80 1.17 -10.61
C ILE A 106 2.00 1.18 -9.31
N GLY A 107 0.75 1.65 -9.32
CA GLY A 107 -0.13 1.64 -8.16
C GLY A 107 -0.17 2.92 -7.32
N ILE A 108 0.59 3.97 -7.67
CA ILE A 108 0.58 5.25 -6.95
C ILE A 108 -0.83 5.84 -6.78
N SER A 109 -1.67 5.82 -7.82
CA SER A 109 -3.04 6.34 -7.74
C SER A 109 -3.89 5.60 -6.72
N TYR A 110 -3.82 4.26 -6.71
CA TYR A 110 -4.59 3.44 -5.78
C TYR A 110 -4.15 3.66 -4.33
N MET A 111 -2.83 3.66 -4.09
CA MET A 111 -2.27 3.91 -2.77
C MET A 111 -2.61 5.31 -2.27
N SER A 112 -2.56 6.33 -3.14
CA SER A 112 -2.98 7.69 -2.79
C SER A 112 -4.44 7.76 -2.36
N PHE A 113 -5.37 7.13 -3.10
CA PHE A 113 -6.79 7.16 -2.71
C PHE A 113 -7.03 6.52 -1.34
N LYS A 114 -6.34 5.41 -1.04
CA LYS A 114 -6.37 4.78 0.29
C LYS A 114 -5.88 5.71 1.39
N THR A 115 -4.75 6.39 1.20
CA THR A 115 -4.27 7.31 2.21
C THR A 115 -5.22 8.50 2.36
N ILE A 116 -5.74 9.07 1.26
CA ILE A 116 -6.70 10.17 1.30
C ILE A 116 -7.95 9.77 2.09
N GLN A 117 -8.45 8.55 1.90
CA GLN A 117 -9.58 8.02 2.68
C GLN A 117 -9.26 8.01 4.17
N ILE A 118 -8.12 7.46 4.60
CA ILE A 118 -7.69 7.48 6.01
C ILE A 118 -7.64 8.93 6.53
N MET A 119 -7.07 9.84 5.75
CA MET A 119 -6.95 11.24 6.14
C MET A 119 -8.32 11.92 6.32
N LEU A 120 -9.30 11.58 5.48
CA LEU A 120 -10.69 12.05 5.60
C LEU A 120 -11.37 11.44 6.84
N GLU A 121 -11.22 10.14 7.07
CA GLU A 121 -11.80 9.45 8.23
C GLU A 121 -11.22 9.96 9.57
N ILE A 122 -9.93 10.31 9.61
CA ILE A 122 -9.32 11.00 10.75
C ILE A 122 -9.90 12.42 10.89
N SER A 123 -10.08 13.14 9.77
CA SER A 123 -10.64 14.49 9.78
C SER A 123 -12.09 14.54 10.26
N ASP A 124 -12.87 13.51 9.94
CA ASP A 124 -14.26 13.34 10.38
C ASP A 124 -14.37 12.77 11.81
N GLY A 125 -13.24 12.42 12.42
CA GLY A 125 -13.17 11.89 13.78
C GLY A 125 -13.67 10.45 13.91
N LEU A 126 -13.77 9.71 12.79
CA LEU A 126 -14.12 8.29 12.76
C LEU A 126 -12.95 7.43 13.26
N ILE A 127 -11.72 7.79 12.89
CA ILE A 127 -10.50 7.16 13.40
C ILE A 127 -9.89 8.06 14.48
N LYS A 128 -9.91 7.57 15.73
CA LYS A 128 -9.28 8.23 16.89
C LYS A 128 -8.06 7.49 17.41
N GLU A 129 -7.94 6.21 17.06
CA GLU A 129 -6.85 5.36 17.51
C GLU A 129 -5.60 5.56 16.66
N LYS A 130 -4.43 5.41 17.30
CA LYS A 130 -3.15 5.56 16.61
C LYS A 130 -2.96 4.41 15.64
N ILE A 131 -2.82 4.72 14.35
CA ILE A 131 -2.58 3.72 13.32
C ILE A 131 -1.11 3.31 13.41
N SER A 132 -0.85 2.02 13.63
CA SER A 132 0.51 1.51 13.60
C SER A 132 1.05 1.46 12.16
N ILE A 133 2.38 1.56 11.99
CA ILE A 133 3.00 1.42 10.67
C ILE A 133 2.66 0.07 10.02
N LYS A 134 2.48 -0.99 10.83
CA LYS A 134 2.13 -2.32 10.35
C LYS A 134 0.75 -2.30 9.72
N ASP A 135 -0.24 -1.77 10.43
CA ASP A 135 -1.64 -1.76 9.97
C ASP A 135 -1.80 -0.85 8.76
N TYR A 136 -1.10 0.30 8.75
CA TYR A 136 -1.04 1.18 7.59
C TYR A 136 -0.45 0.48 6.36
N LEU A 137 0.69 -0.20 6.51
CA LEU A 137 1.32 -0.92 5.40
C LEU A 137 0.45 -2.08 4.90
N GLN A 138 -0.20 -2.81 5.80
CA GLN A 138 -1.15 -3.87 5.42
C GLN A 138 -2.30 -3.31 4.60
N PHE A 139 -2.95 -2.25 5.10
CA PHE A 139 -4.04 -1.59 4.39
C PHE A 139 -3.60 -1.06 3.02
N LEU A 140 -2.45 -0.38 2.96
CA LEU A 140 -1.94 0.22 1.73
C LEU A 140 -1.60 -0.85 0.68
N LEU A 141 -0.93 -1.93 1.09
CA LEU A 141 -0.50 -3.02 0.21
C LEU A 141 -1.59 -4.06 -0.06
N PHE A 142 -2.79 -3.89 0.50
CA PHE A 142 -3.88 -4.86 0.41
C PHE A 142 -4.34 -5.17 -1.03
N SER A 143 -4.21 -4.25 -1.99
CA SER A 143 -4.54 -4.59 -3.39
C SER A 143 -3.62 -5.67 -3.97
N LEU A 144 -2.38 -5.76 -3.48
CA LEU A 144 -1.45 -6.83 -3.80
C LEU A 144 -1.85 -8.15 -3.10
N GLN A 145 -2.60 -8.05 -1.99
CA GLN A 145 -3.02 -9.17 -1.14
C GLN A 145 -4.40 -9.73 -1.50
N LEU A 146 -5.17 -9.06 -2.38
CA LEU A 146 -6.60 -9.31 -2.61
C LEU A 146 -6.92 -10.77 -2.99
N VAL A 147 -6.04 -11.41 -3.77
CA VAL A 147 -6.16 -12.84 -4.13
C VAL A 147 -5.88 -13.74 -2.92
N LEU A 148 -4.89 -13.38 -2.10
CA LEU A 148 -4.46 -14.15 -0.93
C LEU A 148 -5.45 -14.03 0.23
N VAL A 149 -5.99 -12.85 0.50
CA VAL A 149 -6.95 -12.63 1.60
C VAL A 149 -8.24 -13.44 1.38
N ARG A 150 -8.75 -13.48 0.13
CA ARG A 150 -9.90 -14.32 -0.23
C ARG A 150 -9.64 -15.82 -0.06
N LEU A 151 -8.42 -16.27 -0.29
CA LEU A 151 -8.04 -17.70 -0.16
C LEU A 151 -7.66 -18.08 1.28
N ILE A 152 -7.16 -17.13 2.05
CA ILE A 152 -6.65 -17.33 3.43
C ILE A 152 -7.75 -17.06 4.48
N GLY A 153 -8.94 -16.61 4.05
CA GLY A 153 -10.07 -16.38 4.94
C GLY A 153 -9.71 -15.45 6.09
N VAL A 154 -8.98 -14.37 5.79
CA VAL A 154 -8.81 -13.28 6.75
C VAL A 154 -10.03 -12.41 6.60
N GLY A 155 -10.99 -12.65 7.49
CA GLY A 155 -12.22 -11.87 7.59
C GLY A 155 -11.90 -10.40 7.82
N ASP A 156 -12.63 -9.58 7.08
CA ASP A 156 -13.00 -8.20 7.33
C ASP A 156 -11.89 -7.28 7.88
N PHE A 157 -11.21 -6.59 6.95
CA PHE A 157 -10.72 -5.24 7.19
C PHE A 157 -11.90 -4.27 7.16
#